data_AF-A0A1I1FBN3-F1
#
_entry.id   AF-A0A1I1FBN3-F1
#
_cell.length_a   1.000
_cell.length_b   1.000
_cell.length_c   1.000
_cell.angle_alpha   90.00
_cell.angle_beta   90.00
_cell.angle_gamma   90.00
#
_symmetry.space_group_name_H-M   'P 1'
#
loop_
_entity.id
_entity.type
_entity.pdbx_description
1 polymer ?
#
loop_
_entity_poly.entity_id
_entity_poly.type
_entity_poly.pdbx_seq_one_letter_code
_entity_poly.pdbx_strand_id
1 'polypeptide(L)'
;MAKSMKKMLLLAKIEAISGTDSAPTPVLNAILCRAFMPEPITAEQVGRELIRPYKGNSGKLTVGEHRKFTFEVELAGSGAAGTAPAWGLLLEACGFAETVTAATDVTYDPVSEGEPTLTLYGYLDKTKFMVTGAKGNVSFETNAKGIPVMKFEFIGAYSTPTEEAVMPVGVDYSAFTQPKTVGKANTPTFTFHGLSACTSAFSVAWGNSMSWREMINCAGAHSPDRQPTGNVTMELPSVTTKNWAEVVREGTVGACQLVHGTTAGNIIELNLPQIQCGPFTLQDDQGVAMMSMPFDLLPLLGDDELRIVVR
;
A
#
# COMPACT_ATOMS: atom_id res chain seq x y z
N MET A 1 27.19 -18.83 9.70
CA MET A 1 25.94 -19.30 10.35
C MET A 1 24.77 -18.97 9.44
N ALA A 2 23.68 -19.74 9.47
CA ALA A 2 22.49 -19.43 8.70
C ALA A 2 21.83 -18.14 9.21
N LYS A 3 21.39 -17.26 8.30
CA LYS A 3 20.68 -16.01 8.65
C LYS A 3 19.26 -16.32 9.09
N SER A 4 18.76 -15.60 10.09
CA SER A 4 17.39 -15.77 10.59
C SER A 4 16.45 -14.73 10.02
N MET A 5 15.42 -15.18 9.30
CA MET A 5 14.31 -14.32 8.82
C MET A 5 13.50 -13.69 9.98
N LYS A 6 13.59 -14.23 11.20
CA LYS A 6 12.93 -13.61 12.37
C LYS A 6 13.61 -12.32 12.81
N LYS A 7 14.84 -12.06 12.37
CA LYS A 7 15.61 -10.85 12.68
C LYS A 7 15.58 -9.89 11.49
N MET A 8 14.37 -9.55 11.08
CA MET A 8 14.14 -8.54 10.07
C MET A 8 13.79 -7.20 10.72
N LEU A 9 14.25 -6.12 10.10
CA LEU A 9 13.94 -4.75 10.52
C LEU A 9 13.81 -3.90 9.25
N LEU A 10 12.77 -3.08 9.20
CA LEU A 10 12.54 -2.11 8.15
C LEU A 10 12.64 -0.70 8.73
N LEU A 11 13.45 0.15 8.12
CA LEU A 11 13.47 1.58 8.39
C LEU A 11 13.10 2.36 7.12
N ALA A 12 12.35 3.44 7.26
CA ALA A 12 11.89 4.26 6.14
C ALA A 12 11.95 5.75 6.46
N LYS A 13 12.47 6.56 5.54
CA LYS A 13 12.56 8.01 5.70
C LYS A 13 12.45 8.73 4.35
N ILE A 14 11.74 9.85 4.34
CA ILE A 14 11.59 10.72 3.18
C ILE A 14 12.93 11.34 2.79
N GLU A 15 13.21 11.32 1.49
CA GLU A 15 14.41 11.92 0.91
C GLU A 15 14.23 13.42 0.70
N ALA A 16 15.20 14.22 1.17
CA ALA A 16 15.23 15.65 0.87
C ALA A 16 15.54 15.92 -0.62
N ILE A 17 16.33 15.03 -1.24
CA ILE A 17 16.66 15.02 -2.67
C ILE A 17 16.53 13.58 -3.13
N SER A 18 15.74 13.34 -4.18
CA SER A 18 15.49 11.98 -4.67
C SER A 18 16.78 11.24 -5.04
N GLY A 19 16.86 9.96 -4.65
CA GLY A 19 18.01 9.08 -4.85
C GLY A 19 19.17 9.31 -3.86
N THR A 20 19.07 10.31 -2.98
CA THR A 20 20.09 10.59 -1.96
C THR A 20 19.70 9.94 -0.63
N ASP A 21 20.59 9.11 -0.10
CA ASP A 21 20.40 8.42 1.18
C ASP A 21 20.08 9.41 2.31
N SER A 22 18.89 9.28 2.88
CA SER A 22 18.40 10.12 3.98
C SER A 22 18.86 9.64 5.36
N ALA A 23 19.57 8.51 5.44
CA ALA A 23 20.07 7.89 6.67
C ALA A 23 18.99 7.69 7.75
N PRO A 24 17.98 6.83 7.51
CA PRO A 24 16.98 6.50 8.52
C PRO A 24 17.61 5.87 9.77
N THR A 25 17.07 6.23 10.95
CA THR A 25 17.56 5.76 12.26
C THR A 25 16.53 4.85 12.93
N PRO A 26 16.96 3.87 13.74
CA PRO A 26 16.04 2.93 14.39
C PRO A 26 15.08 3.58 15.40
N VAL A 27 15.45 4.73 15.97
CA VAL A 27 14.64 5.44 16.97
C VAL A 27 13.51 6.24 16.32
N LEU A 28 13.74 6.82 15.14
CA LEU A 28 12.78 7.76 14.53
C LEU A 28 12.08 7.21 13.28
N ASN A 29 12.60 6.13 12.69
CA ASN A 29 12.22 5.71 11.34
C ASN A 29 11.90 4.22 11.23
N ALA A 30 11.76 3.51 12.35
CA ALA A 30 11.41 2.11 12.31
C ALA A 30 9.95 1.90 11.93
N ILE A 31 9.69 0.95 11.03
CA ILE A 31 8.36 0.58 10.57
C ILE A 31 7.99 -0.79 11.15
N LEU A 32 6.93 -0.83 11.95
CA LEU A 32 6.37 -2.09 12.43
C LEU A 32 5.62 -2.77 11.29
N CYS A 33 6.27 -3.72 10.63
CA CYS A 33 5.73 -4.45 9.51
C CYS A 33 5.64 -5.96 9.77
N ARG A 34 4.76 -6.62 9.03
CA ARG A 34 4.66 -8.07 8.94
C ARG A 34 4.89 -8.51 7.50
N ALA A 35 5.22 -9.79 7.31
CA ALA A 35 5.44 -10.38 5.99
C ALA A 35 6.48 -9.61 5.13
N PHE A 36 7.52 -9.05 5.75
CA PHE A 36 8.58 -8.35 5.01
C PHE A 36 9.37 -9.32 4.12
N MET A 37 9.44 -9.00 2.83
CA MET A 37 10.14 -9.77 1.82
C MET A 37 11.04 -8.83 1.00
N PRO A 38 12.31 -8.67 1.41
CA PRO A 38 13.28 -7.94 0.61
C PRO A 38 13.77 -8.80 -0.56
N GLU A 39 13.55 -8.34 -1.80
CA GLU A 39 14.18 -8.94 -2.98
C GLU A 39 15.61 -8.41 -3.11
N PRO A 40 16.66 -9.24 -3.04
CA PRO A 40 18.04 -8.73 -3.01
C PRO A 40 18.44 -7.97 -4.28
N ILE A 41 17.96 -8.41 -5.44
CA ILE A 41 18.20 -7.77 -6.75
C ILE A 41 17.08 -8.19 -7.71
N THR A 42 16.57 -7.22 -8.45
CA THR A 42 15.64 -7.42 -9.56
C THR A 42 16.28 -6.78 -10.78
N ALA A 43 16.39 -7.52 -11.89
CA ALA A 43 17.10 -7.06 -13.07
C ALA A 43 16.68 -7.83 -14.32
N GLU A 44 16.93 -7.22 -15.47
CA GLU A 44 16.75 -7.81 -16.78
C GLU A 44 18.06 -8.40 -17.30
N GLN A 45 17.98 -9.28 -18.30
CA GLN A 45 19.16 -9.92 -18.89
C GLN A 45 19.15 -9.83 -20.41
N VAL A 46 20.21 -9.23 -20.97
CA VAL A 46 20.42 -9.11 -22.41
C VAL A 46 21.36 -10.22 -22.90
N GLY A 47 20.93 -10.98 -23.91
CA GLY A 47 21.75 -12.00 -24.56
C GLY A 47 22.89 -11.38 -25.36
N ARG A 48 24.09 -11.98 -25.29
CA ARG A 48 25.26 -11.45 -26.02
C ARG A 48 25.30 -11.80 -27.51
N GLU A 49 24.45 -12.72 -27.96
CA GLU A 49 24.24 -13.15 -29.36
C GLU A 49 25.54 -13.26 -30.20
N LEU A 50 26.60 -13.84 -29.62
CA LEU A 50 27.91 -13.88 -30.25
C LEU A 50 27.94 -14.94 -31.36
N ILE A 51 28.37 -14.53 -32.56
CA ILE A 51 28.63 -15.46 -33.67
C ILE A 51 29.97 -16.16 -33.42
N ARG A 52 29.95 -17.50 -33.31
CA ARG A 52 31.13 -18.33 -33.05
C ARG A 52 31.10 -19.59 -33.95
N PRO A 53 32.27 -20.12 -34.38
CA PRO A 53 32.32 -21.33 -35.22
C PRO A 53 32.03 -22.64 -34.46
N TYR A 54 31.58 -22.56 -33.21
CA TYR A 54 31.24 -23.68 -32.35
C TYR A 54 29.93 -23.41 -31.60
N LYS A 55 29.24 -24.49 -31.22
CA LYS A 55 27.95 -24.43 -30.51
C LYS A 55 28.16 -24.21 -29.01
N GLY A 56 27.36 -23.35 -28.39
CA GLY A 56 27.38 -23.08 -26.95
C GLY A 56 26.60 -21.82 -26.57
N ASN A 57 26.29 -21.65 -25.28
CA ASN A 57 25.61 -20.44 -24.78
C ASN A 57 26.60 -19.25 -24.76
N SER A 58 26.17 -18.10 -25.29
CA SER A 58 26.98 -16.87 -25.35
C SER A 58 26.97 -16.05 -24.05
N GLY A 59 26.17 -16.47 -23.06
CA GLY A 59 25.99 -15.76 -21.80
C GLY A 59 25.06 -14.56 -21.95
N LYS A 60 24.74 -13.94 -20.81
CA LYS A 60 23.84 -12.79 -20.70
C LYS A 60 24.49 -11.70 -19.83
N LEU A 61 24.09 -10.46 -20.04
CA LEU A 61 24.52 -9.29 -19.25
C LEU A 61 23.31 -8.75 -18.48
N THR A 62 23.51 -8.37 -17.22
CA THR A 62 22.48 -7.77 -16.37
C THR A 62 22.30 -6.30 -16.71
N VAL A 63 21.06 -5.85 -16.84
CA VAL A 63 20.66 -4.44 -17.00
C VAL A 63 19.43 -4.17 -16.13
N GLY A 64 19.13 -2.91 -15.87
CA GLY A 64 17.94 -2.50 -15.15
C GLY A 64 17.97 -2.90 -13.68
N GLU A 65 19.15 -2.90 -13.06
CA GLU A 65 19.30 -3.33 -11.67
C GLU A 65 18.54 -2.39 -10.71
N HIS A 66 17.55 -2.95 -10.04
CA HIS A 66 16.78 -2.28 -9.01
C HIS A 66 16.48 -3.24 -7.86
N ARG A 67 15.83 -2.72 -6.83
CA ARG A 67 15.45 -3.49 -5.65
C ARG A 67 13.99 -3.27 -5.33
N LYS A 68 13.31 -4.36 -4.97
CA LYS A 68 11.90 -4.37 -4.59
C LYS A 68 11.72 -4.85 -3.15
N PHE A 69 10.95 -4.10 -2.37
CA PHE A 69 10.54 -4.47 -1.02
C PHE A 69 9.02 -4.60 -0.97
N THR A 70 8.54 -5.73 -0.45
CA THR A 70 7.12 -5.93 -0.16
C THR A 70 6.94 -6.21 1.33
N PHE A 71 5.90 -5.63 1.93
CA PHE A 71 5.58 -5.80 3.34
C PHE A 71 4.15 -5.36 3.62
N GLU A 72 3.64 -5.72 4.79
CA GLU A 72 2.33 -5.28 5.25
C GLU A 72 2.47 -4.49 6.55
N VAL A 73 1.65 -3.46 6.70
CA VAL A 73 1.53 -2.65 7.92
C VAL A 73 0.09 -2.68 8.38
N GLU A 74 -0.12 -2.75 9.69
CA GLU A 74 -1.47 -2.76 10.26
C GLU A 74 -2.11 -1.37 10.13
N LEU A 75 -3.36 -1.32 9.67
CA LEU A 75 -4.11 -0.08 9.47
C LEU A 75 -4.71 0.36 10.81
N ALA A 76 -3.93 1.13 11.57
CA ALA A 76 -4.30 1.69 12.87
C ALA A 76 -4.02 3.21 12.92
N GLY A 77 -4.78 3.94 13.74
CA GLY A 77 -4.53 5.38 13.93
C GLY A 77 -3.28 5.63 14.78
N SER A 78 -2.91 6.90 14.95
CA SER A 78 -1.75 7.31 15.75
C SER A 78 -1.98 7.23 17.26
N GLY A 79 -3.23 7.07 17.70
CA GLY A 79 -3.62 7.06 19.12
C GLY A 79 -3.98 8.44 19.67
N ALA A 80 -3.75 9.52 18.91
CA ALA A 80 -4.12 10.88 19.27
C ALA A 80 -4.64 11.67 18.06
N ALA A 81 -5.78 12.35 18.21
CA ALA A 81 -6.38 13.14 17.13
C ALA A 81 -5.43 14.26 16.65
N GLY A 82 -5.37 14.48 15.34
CA GLY A 82 -4.47 15.45 14.71
C GLY A 82 -2.97 15.12 14.86
N THR A 83 -2.62 13.85 15.11
CA THR A 83 -1.24 13.35 15.04
C THR A 83 -1.14 12.37 13.89
N ALA A 84 -0.15 12.57 13.00
CA ALA A 84 0.07 11.69 11.86
C ALA A 84 0.42 10.26 12.31
N PRO A 85 -0.21 9.22 11.74
CA PRO A 85 0.21 7.84 11.97
C PRO A 85 1.62 7.58 11.42
N ALA A 86 2.35 6.68 12.07
CA ALA A 86 3.74 6.35 11.70
C ALA A 86 3.91 5.78 10.28
N TRP A 87 2.83 5.26 9.68
CA TRP A 87 2.82 4.76 8.30
C TRP A 87 2.55 5.84 7.26
N GLY A 88 2.25 7.10 7.64
CA GLY A 88 1.89 8.18 6.73
C GLY A 88 2.91 8.41 5.62
N LEU A 89 4.20 8.43 5.98
CA LEU A 89 5.32 8.59 5.03
C LEU A 89 5.34 7.54 3.91
N LEU A 90 4.83 6.34 4.17
CA LEU A 90 4.74 5.28 3.17
C LEU A 90 3.63 5.58 2.16
N LEU A 91 2.48 6.07 2.63
CA LEU A 91 1.41 6.51 1.74
C LEU A 91 1.83 7.71 0.91
N GLU A 92 2.59 8.64 1.49
CA GLU A 92 3.05 9.81 0.73
C GLU A 92 3.85 9.39 -0.51
N ALA A 93 4.74 8.42 -0.36
CA ALA A 93 5.51 7.85 -1.47
C ALA A 93 4.71 6.91 -2.39
N CYS A 94 3.45 6.65 -2.06
CA CYS A 94 2.45 6.03 -2.93
C CYS A 94 1.56 7.04 -3.67
N GLY A 95 1.81 8.35 -3.54
CA GLY A 95 1.03 9.39 -4.25
C GLY A 95 -0.15 9.93 -3.46
N PHE A 96 0.02 10.06 -2.15
CA PHE A 96 -0.88 10.80 -1.29
C PHE A 96 -0.17 12.03 -0.69
N ALA A 97 -0.90 13.08 -0.37
CA ALA A 97 -0.40 14.23 0.38
C ALA A 97 -1.03 14.24 1.77
N GLU A 98 -0.20 14.33 2.79
CA GLU A 98 -0.62 14.45 4.18
C GLU A 98 -1.01 15.89 4.52
N THR A 99 -2.18 16.07 5.12
CA THR A 99 -2.60 17.34 5.73
C THR A 99 -2.98 17.10 7.19
N VAL A 100 -2.28 17.76 8.11
CA VAL A 100 -2.52 17.63 9.55
C VAL A 100 -3.35 18.81 10.06
N THR A 101 -4.57 18.54 10.49
CA THR A 101 -5.41 19.48 11.24
C THR A 101 -5.21 19.24 12.73
N ALA A 102 -4.38 20.07 13.36
CA ALA A 102 -4.00 19.90 14.77
C ALA A 102 -5.21 19.65 15.68
N ALA A 103 -5.06 18.66 16.57
CA ALA A 103 -6.08 18.20 17.51
C ALA A 103 -7.41 17.71 16.89
N THR A 104 -7.52 17.63 15.56
CA THR A 104 -8.77 17.30 14.86
C THR A 104 -8.60 16.02 14.04
N ASP A 105 -7.78 16.05 13.00
CA ASP A 105 -7.66 14.96 12.02
C ASP A 105 -6.35 15.06 11.23
N VAL A 106 -6.03 13.99 10.52
CA VAL A 106 -5.00 13.94 9.50
C VAL A 106 -5.62 13.34 8.24
N THR A 107 -5.51 14.03 7.10
CA THR A 107 -6.04 13.54 5.83
C THR A 107 -4.92 13.18 4.86
N TYR A 108 -5.15 12.13 4.09
CA TYR A 108 -4.32 11.73 2.96
C TYR A 108 -5.16 11.82 1.71
N ASP A 109 -4.88 12.84 0.91
CA ASP A 109 -5.56 13.13 -0.34
C ASP A 109 -4.65 12.74 -1.52
N PRO A 110 -5.15 12.13 -2.61
CA PRO A 110 -4.33 11.76 -3.74
C PRO A 110 -3.63 12.98 -4.37
N VAL A 111 -2.46 12.74 -4.95
CA VAL A 111 -1.76 13.75 -5.76
C VAL A 111 -1.23 13.11 -7.03
N SER A 112 -1.29 13.87 -8.13
CA SER A 112 -0.73 13.45 -9.43
C SER A 112 0.72 13.90 -9.65
N GLU A 113 1.25 14.80 -8.82
CA GLU A 113 2.63 15.28 -8.90
C GLU A 113 3.20 15.60 -7.51
N GLY A 114 4.53 15.68 -7.41
CA GLY A 114 5.22 16.10 -6.20
C GLY A 114 5.32 15.02 -5.13
N GLU A 115 5.10 13.76 -5.48
CA GLU A 115 5.21 12.66 -4.51
C GLU A 115 6.65 12.55 -4.00
N PRO A 116 6.87 12.51 -2.67
CA PRO A 116 8.19 12.29 -2.13
C PRO A 116 8.71 10.90 -2.49
N THR A 117 10.02 10.75 -2.46
CA THR A 117 10.67 9.44 -2.56
C THR A 117 11.25 9.05 -1.20
N LEU A 118 11.39 7.75 -0.96
CA LEU A 118 11.90 7.23 0.31
C LEU A 118 13.28 6.61 0.15
N THR A 119 14.05 6.69 1.22
CA THR A 119 15.10 5.73 1.51
C THR A 119 14.54 4.62 2.40
N LEU A 120 14.70 3.37 1.99
CA LEU A 120 14.32 2.19 2.75
C LEU A 120 15.55 1.36 3.12
N TYR A 121 15.69 1.04 4.40
CA TYR A 121 16.68 0.08 4.88
C TYR A 121 15.99 -1.19 5.36
N GLY A 122 16.24 -2.30 4.66
CA GLY A 122 15.86 -3.65 5.09
C GLY A 122 17.05 -4.36 5.72
N TYR A 123 16.92 -4.82 6.95
CA TYR A 123 17.95 -5.64 7.60
C TYR A 123 17.52 -7.11 7.64
N LEU A 124 18.46 -8.02 7.39
CA LEU A 124 18.34 -9.47 7.58
C LEU A 124 19.57 -9.98 8.32
N ASP A 125 19.46 -10.13 9.64
CA ASP A 125 20.52 -10.67 10.52
C ASP A 125 21.92 -10.12 10.14
N LYS A 126 22.05 -8.79 10.24
CA LYS A 126 23.20 -7.92 9.92
C LYS A 126 23.42 -7.57 8.44
N THR A 127 22.80 -8.26 7.49
CA THR A 127 22.82 -7.78 6.10
C THR A 127 21.90 -6.58 5.98
N LYS A 128 22.41 -5.46 5.49
CA LYS A 128 21.65 -4.26 5.16
C LYS A 128 21.40 -4.22 3.65
N PHE A 129 20.14 -4.14 3.28
CA PHE A 129 19.64 -3.85 1.95
C PHE A 129 19.16 -2.40 1.94
N MET A 130 19.81 -1.56 1.14
CA MET A 130 19.41 -0.17 0.97
C MET A 130 18.69 0.02 -0.35
N VAL A 131 17.66 0.86 -0.33
CA VAL A 131 16.92 1.34 -1.50
C VAL A 131 16.81 2.86 -1.37
N THR A 132 17.22 3.61 -2.39
CA THR A 132 17.02 5.06 -2.48
C THR A 132 16.13 5.40 -3.67
N GLY A 133 15.54 6.60 -3.68
CA GLY A 133 14.62 7.01 -4.74
C GLY A 133 13.40 6.10 -4.83
N ALA A 134 12.94 5.53 -3.71
CA ALA A 134 11.89 4.54 -3.71
C ALA A 134 10.53 5.20 -3.94
N LYS A 135 9.77 4.67 -4.91
CA LYS A 135 8.33 4.92 -5.10
C LYS A 135 7.56 3.65 -4.81
N GLY A 136 6.29 3.75 -4.43
CA GLY A 136 5.51 2.58 -4.07
C GLY A 136 4.07 2.55 -4.53
N ASN A 137 3.44 1.40 -4.30
CA ASN A 137 2.02 1.14 -4.45
C ASN A 137 1.46 0.61 -3.12
N VAL A 138 0.17 0.83 -2.89
CA VAL A 138 -0.54 0.38 -1.68
C VAL A 138 -1.86 -0.31 -2.02
N SER A 139 -2.20 -1.34 -1.25
CA SER A 139 -3.55 -1.92 -1.22
C SER A 139 -4.05 -2.02 0.22
N PHE A 140 -5.31 -1.66 0.43
CA PHE A 140 -6.01 -1.74 1.71
C PHE A 140 -6.88 -2.98 1.76
N GLU A 141 -6.85 -3.71 2.88
CA GLU A 141 -7.73 -4.87 3.12
C GLU A 141 -8.38 -4.75 4.51
N THR A 142 -9.70 -4.82 4.54
CA THR A 142 -10.50 -4.76 5.77
C THR A 142 -11.51 -5.91 5.79
N ASN A 143 -11.02 -7.12 6.09
CA ASN A 143 -11.83 -8.33 6.12
C ASN A 143 -12.41 -8.58 7.53
N ALA A 144 -13.69 -8.94 7.61
CA ALA A 144 -14.36 -9.22 8.87
C ALA A 144 -13.64 -10.32 9.67
N LYS A 145 -13.60 -10.19 11.00
CA LYS A 145 -12.85 -11.07 11.93
C LYS A 145 -11.32 -11.04 11.73
N GLY A 146 -10.81 -10.14 10.89
CA GLY A 146 -9.39 -9.92 10.66
C GLY A 146 -8.86 -8.62 11.28
N ILE A 147 -7.57 -8.38 11.08
CA ILE A 147 -6.90 -7.11 11.36
C ILE A 147 -6.84 -6.34 10.02
N PRO A 148 -7.28 -5.08 9.96
CA PRO A 148 -7.19 -4.29 8.73
C PRO A 148 -5.73 -3.98 8.41
N VAL A 149 -5.34 -4.10 7.14
CA VAL A 149 -3.93 -3.96 6.72
C VAL A 149 -3.75 -3.18 5.44
N MET A 150 -2.57 -2.57 5.33
CA MET A 150 -2.01 -1.98 4.13
C MET A 150 -0.89 -2.88 3.61
N LYS A 151 -0.98 -3.29 2.34
CA LYS A 151 0.06 -4.03 1.63
C LYS A 151 0.83 -3.07 0.77
N PHE A 152 2.13 -2.95 1.03
CA PHE A 152 3.02 -2.06 0.31
C PHE A 152 3.95 -2.82 -0.62
N GLU A 153 4.17 -2.23 -1.78
CA GLU A 153 5.21 -2.61 -2.72
C GLU A 153 6.02 -1.38 -3.08
N PHE A 154 7.33 -1.42 -2.84
CA PHE A 154 8.26 -0.35 -3.19
C PHE A 154 9.33 -0.85 -4.15
N ILE A 155 9.65 -0.04 -5.16
CA ILE A 155 10.82 -0.24 -6.01
C ILE A 155 11.72 0.99 -5.92
N GLY A 156 13.03 0.78 -6.02
CA GLY A 156 13.99 1.88 -6.06
C GLY A 156 15.39 1.42 -6.44
N ALA A 157 16.33 2.36 -6.34
CA ALA A 157 17.69 2.16 -6.79
C ALA A 157 18.39 1.02 -6.01
N TYR A 158 19.05 0.15 -6.77
CA TYR A 158 19.88 -0.88 -6.18
C TYR A 158 21.08 -0.25 -5.46
N SER A 159 21.42 -0.82 -4.31
CA SER A 159 22.67 -0.56 -3.61
C SER A 159 23.29 -1.88 -3.19
N THR A 160 24.62 -1.97 -3.25
CA THR A 160 25.35 -3.17 -2.85
C THR A 160 25.02 -3.49 -1.38
N PRO A 161 24.55 -4.70 -1.06
CA PRO A 161 24.29 -5.09 0.32
C PRO A 161 25.55 -4.97 1.17
N THR A 162 25.43 -4.45 2.38
CA THR A 162 26.53 -4.33 3.34
C THR A 162 26.26 -5.19 4.57
N GLU A 163 27.31 -5.57 5.29
CA GLU A 163 27.17 -6.23 6.59
C GLU A 163 27.44 -5.22 7.70
N GLU A 164 26.51 -5.12 8.65
CA GLU A 164 26.67 -4.33 9.86
C GLU A 164 27.41 -5.12 10.94
N ALA A 165 28.25 -4.46 11.72
CA ALA A 165 28.94 -5.10 12.85
C ALA A 165 27.93 -5.66 13.88
N VAL A 166 26.86 -4.90 14.12
CA VAL A 166 25.75 -5.22 15.03
C VAL A 166 24.42 -4.88 14.37
N MET A 167 23.36 -5.59 14.76
CA MET A 167 22.01 -5.16 14.37
C MET A 167 21.71 -3.79 14.98
N PRO A 168 20.91 -2.94 14.30
CA PRO A 168 20.45 -1.68 14.88
C PRO A 168 19.82 -1.88 16.26
N VAL A 169 20.21 -1.03 17.21
CA VAL A 169 19.72 -1.03 18.60
C VAL A 169 18.83 0.17 18.84
N GLY A 170 17.99 0.10 19.89
CA GLY A 170 17.08 1.20 20.22
C GLY A 170 15.96 1.40 19.19
N VAL A 171 15.49 0.30 18.58
CA VAL A 171 14.34 0.33 17.67
C VAL A 171 13.10 0.74 18.47
N ASP A 172 12.41 1.78 18.01
CA ASP A 172 11.19 2.28 18.65
C ASP A 172 9.97 2.08 17.73
N TYR A 173 8.92 1.46 18.28
CA TYR A 173 7.63 1.27 17.62
C TYR A 173 6.48 1.94 18.39
N SER A 174 6.79 2.82 19.35
CA SER A 174 5.80 3.48 20.22
C SER A 174 4.75 4.29 19.46
N ALA A 175 5.06 4.74 18.23
CA ALA A 175 4.14 5.43 17.35
C ALA A 175 3.13 4.50 16.63
N PHE A 176 3.32 3.18 16.71
CA PHE A 176 2.35 2.19 16.21
C PHE A 176 1.43 1.75 17.35
N THR A 177 0.13 1.94 17.14
CA THR A 177 -0.89 1.50 18.10
C THR A 177 -1.40 0.11 17.75
N GLN A 178 -1.92 -0.59 18.75
CA GLN A 178 -2.56 -1.88 18.52
C GLN A 178 -3.83 -1.69 17.68
N PRO A 179 -3.97 -2.38 16.53
CA PRO A 179 -5.15 -2.25 15.69
C PRO A 179 -6.38 -2.86 16.35
N LYS A 180 -7.56 -2.33 15.99
CA LYS A 180 -8.84 -2.96 16.31
C LYS A 180 -9.17 -3.99 15.23
N THR A 181 -9.83 -5.08 15.63
CA THR A 181 -10.30 -6.09 14.67
C THR A 181 -11.50 -5.57 13.89
N VAL A 182 -11.62 -5.96 12.62
CA VAL A 182 -12.76 -5.59 11.77
C VAL A 182 -13.99 -6.38 12.20
N GLY A 183 -15.08 -5.67 12.46
CA GLY A 183 -16.37 -6.24 12.82
C GLY A 183 -17.31 -5.16 13.35
N LYS A 184 -18.59 -5.49 13.54
CA LYS A 184 -19.64 -4.51 13.89
C LYS A 184 -19.29 -3.57 15.04
N ALA A 185 -18.58 -4.06 16.07
CA ALA A 185 -18.21 -3.25 17.23
C ALA A 185 -17.16 -2.17 16.93
N ASN A 186 -16.27 -2.42 15.97
CA ASN A 186 -15.14 -1.56 15.65
C ASN A 186 -15.24 -0.94 14.25
N THR A 187 -16.12 -1.41 13.38
CA THR A 187 -16.40 -0.86 12.04
C THR A 187 -17.88 -0.49 11.98
N PRO A 188 -18.31 0.58 12.67
CA PRO A 188 -19.72 0.89 12.85
C PRO A 188 -20.40 1.37 11.55
N THR A 189 -19.63 1.86 10.58
CA THR A 189 -20.17 2.44 9.35
C THR A 189 -19.50 1.82 8.14
N PHE A 190 -20.31 1.18 7.31
CA PHE A 190 -19.97 0.84 5.94
C PHE A 190 -21.18 1.19 5.07
N THR A 191 -20.96 2.00 4.04
CA THR A 191 -21.97 2.31 3.04
C THR A 191 -21.38 2.05 1.67
N PHE A 192 -22.10 1.34 0.82
CA PHE A 192 -21.69 1.03 -0.54
C PHE A 192 -22.81 1.44 -1.47
N HIS A 193 -22.55 2.45 -2.31
CA HIS A 193 -23.56 3.04 -3.18
C HIS A 193 -24.79 3.55 -2.40
N GLY A 194 -24.58 4.09 -1.19
CA GLY A 194 -25.64 4.55 -0.28
C GLY A 194 -26.41 3.45 0.46
N LEU A 195 -26.08 2.17 0.27
CA LEU A 195 -26.65 1.05 1.03
C LEU A 195 -25.73 0.68 2.21
N SER A 196 -26.28 0.56 3.41
CA SER A 196 -25.60 -0.11 4.53
C SER A 196 -25.80 -1.61 4.43
N ALA A 197 -24.73 -2.37 4.19
CA ALA A 197 -24.76 -3.82 4.02
C ALA A 197 -23.86 -4.54 5.03
N CYS A 198 -24.20 -5.79 5.34
CA CYS A 198 -23.33 -6.70 6.08
C CYS A 198 -22.20 -7.16 5.15
N THR A 199 -20.98 -6.74 5.45
CA THR A 199 -19.80 -6.96 4.60
C THR A 199 -18.83 -7.94 5.25
N SER A 200 -18.39 -8.95 4.50
CA SER A 200 -17.40 -9.94 4.95
C SER A 200 -15.98 -9.57 4.51
N ALA A 201 -15.83 -8.94 3.35
CA ALA A 201 -14.55 -8.49 2.81
C ALA A 201 -14.68 -7.14 2.09
N PHE A 202 -13.69 -6.29 2.26
CA PHE A 202 -13.55 -5.05 1.51
C PHE A 202 -12.07 -4.79 1.26
N SER A 203 -11.75 -4.46 0.01
CA SER A 203 -10.38 -4.15 -0.40
C SER A 203 -10.36 -3.03 -1.43
N VAL A 204 -9.34 -2.20 -1.36
CA VAL A 204 -9.03 -1.16 -2.35
C VAL A 204 -7.57 -1.30 -2.74
N ALA A 205 -7.31 -1.49 -4.03
CA ALA A 205 -5.97 -1.46 -4.60
C ALA A 205 -5.75 -0.09 -5.25
N TRP A 206 -4.72 0.63 -4.82
CA TRP A 206 -4.42 1.96 -5.38
C TRP A 206 -3.95 1.88 -6.84
N GLY A 207 -3.25 0.80 -7.20
CA GLY A 207 -2.99 0.48 -8.59
C GLY A 207 -1.97 1.40 -9.27
N ASN A 208 -0.97 1.89 -8.54
CA ASN A 208 0.16 2.60 -9.16
C ASN A 208 0.93 1.71 -10.12
N SER A 209 1.20 2.23 -11.33
CA SER A 209 2.01 1.56 -12.34
C SER A 209 3.50 1.64 -12.00
N MET A 210 4.03 0.62 -11.31
CA MET A 210 5.43 0.62 -10.87
C MET A 210 6.38 0.10 -11.96
N SER A 211 7.28 0.97 -12.43
CA SER A 211 8.31 0.59 -13.43
C SER A 211 9.70 1.13 -13.08
N TRP A 212 10.73 0.33 -13.34
CA TRP A 212 12.11 0.81 -13.31
C TRP A 212 12.49 1.34 -14.70
N ARG A 213 12.88 2.61 -14.78
CA ARG A 213 13.37 3.20 -16.04
C ARG A 213 14.86 3.31 -15.98
N GLU A 214 15.54 2.70 -16.94
CA GLU A 214 16.98 2.85 -17.15
C GLU A 214 17.23 3.41 -18.55
N MET A 215 17.82 4.60 -18.62
CA MET A 215 18.17 5.30 -19.85
C MET A 215 19.60 5.85 -19.74
N ILE A 216 20.15 6.30 -20.87
CA ILE A 216 21.46 6.94 -20.87
C ILE A 216 21.37 8.22 -20.01
N ASN A 217 22.23 8.33 -19.00
CA ASN A 217 22.33 9.48 -18.09
C ASN A 217 21.16 9.68 -17.11
N CYS A 218 20.18 8.77 -17.06
CA CYS A 218 19.14 8.80 -16.02
C CYS A 218 18.55 7.41 -15.76
N ALA A 219 18.38 7.07 -14.48
CA ALA A 219 17.70 5.86 -14.06
C ALA A 219 16.92 6.12 -12.77
N GLY A 220 15.78 5.45 -12.58
CA GLY A 220 14.97 5.62 -11.38
C GLY A 220 13.63 4.90 -11.42
N ALA A 221 13.01 4.81 -10.25
CA ALA A 221 11.64 4.35 -10.11
C ALA A 221 10.68 5.35 -10.73
N HIS A 222 9.71 4.85 -11.49
CA HIS A 222 8.73 5.67 -12.19
C HIS A 222 7.33 5.10 -12.02
N SER A 223 6.38 5.98 -11.68
CA SER A 223 4.95 5.68 -11.57
C SER A 223 4.16 6.69 -12.40
N PRO A 224 3.93 6.43 -13.70
CA PRO A 224 3.33 7.40 -14.62
C PRO A 224 1.81 7.50 -14.52
N ASP A 225 1.16 6.46 -14.00
CA ASP A 225 -0.29 6.32 -13.98
C ASP A 225 -0.72 5.53 -12.76
N ARG A 226 -1.98 5.72 -12.35
CA ARG A 226 -2.65 4.97 -11.29
C ARG A 226 -4.03 4.54 -11.78
N GLN A 227 -4.39 3.29 -11.53
CA GLN A 227 -5.71 2.74 -11.87
C GLN A 227 -6.30 2.08 -10.63
N PRO A 228 -6.90 2.87 -9.71
CA PRO A 228 -7.40 2.34 -8.47
C PRO A 228 -8.65 1.49 -8.70
N THR A 229 -8.66 0.32 -8.10
CA THR A 229 -9.75 -0.65 -8.17
C THR A 229 -10.09 -1.14 -6.78
N GLY A 230 -11.24 -1.80 -6.62
CA GLY A 230 -11.62 -2.40 -5.36
C GLY A 230 -12.54 -3.58 -5.53
N ASN A 231 -12.79 -4.25 -4.40
CA ASN A 231 -13.74 -5.34 -4.30
C ASN A 231 -14.46 -5.27 -2.96
N VAL A 232 -15.77 -5.52 -3.00
CA VAL A 232 -16.59 -5.72 -1.81
C VAL A 232 -17.27 -7.07 -1.88
N THR A 233 -17.26 -7.80 -0.77
CA THR A 233 -18.11 -8.98 -0.57
C THR A 233 -19.11 -8.69 0.54
N MET A 234 -20.40 -8.65 0.20
CA MET A 234 -21.47 -8.32 1.14
C MET A 234 -22.72 -9.16 0.88
N GLU A 235 -23.60 -9.25 1.89
CA GLU A 235 -24.89 -9.94 1.74
C GLU A 235 -25.66 -9.35 0.56
N LEU A 236 -26.19 -10.22 -0.31
CA LEU A 236 -27.00 -9.78 -1.44
C LEU A 236 -28.35 -9.25 -0.94
N PRO A 237 -28.62 -7.94 -1.02
CA PRO A 237 -29.91 -7.40 -0.59
C PRO A 237 -31.00 -7.79 -1.59
N SER A 238 -32.26 -7.67 -1.17
CA SER A 238 -33.40 -7.79 -2.07
C SER A 238 -33.28 -6.79 -3.23
N VAL A 239 -33.69 -7.21 -4.43
CA VAL A 239 -33.78 -6.35 -5.63
C VAL A 239 -34.66 -5.12 -5.38
N THR A 240 -35.66 -5.22 -4.50
CA THR A 240 -36.52 -4.09 -4.10
C THR A 240 -35.78 -3.05 -3.27
N THR A 241 -34.73 -3.44 -2.54
CA THR A 241 -33.87 -2.53 -1.77
C THR A 241 -32.86 -1.87 -2.70
N LYS A 242 -32.18 -2.68 -3.52
CA LYS A 242 -31.25 -2.17 -4.53
C LYS A 242 -31.07 -3.19 -5.66
N ASN A 243 -31.35 -2.78 -6.89
CA ASN A 243 -31.14 -3.63 -8.06
C ASN A 243 -29.71 -3.49 -8.60
N TRP A 244 -28.80 -4.33 -8.11
CA TRP A 244 -27.39 -4.32 -8.51
C TRP A 244 -27.15 -4.66 -9.98
N ALA A 245 -28.01 -5.49 -10.59
CA ALA A 245 -27.89 -5.80 -12.01
C ALA A 245 -28.12 -4.56 -12.87
N GLU A 246 -29.09 -3.72 -12.50
CA GLU A 246 -29.35 -2.45 -13.19
C GLU A 246 -28.27 -1.40 -12.90
N VAL A 247 -27.76 -1.33 -11.67
CA VAL A 247 -26.59 -0.47 -11.34
C VAL A 247 -25.42 -0.76 -12.27
N VAL A 248 -25.11 -2.05 -12.48
CA VAL A 248 -24.02 -2.47 -13.38
C VAL A 248 -24.39 -2.25 -14.86
N ARG A 249 -25.60 -2.63 -15.29
CA ARG A 249 -26.05 -2.51 -16.69
C ARG A 249 -26.05 -1.05 -17.17
N GLU A 250 -26.45 -0.13 -16.31
CA GLU A 250 -26.53 1.30 -16.62
C GLU A 250 -25.22 2.05 -16.31
N GLY A 251 -24.25 1.39 -15.64
CA GLY A 251 -23.00 2.03 -15.22
C GLY A 251 -23.24 3.16 -14.22
N THR A 252 -24.24 3.01 -13.34
CA THR A 252 -24.55 4.03 -12.34
C THR A 252 -23.40 4.17 -11.37
N VAL A 253 -22.97 5.40 -11.11
CA VAL A 253 -21.93 5.72 -10.13
C VAL A 253 -22.53 6.07 -8.77
N GLY A 254 -21.75 5.92 -7.70
CA GLY A 254 -22.18 6.29 -6.35
C GLY A 254 -21.03 6.31 -5.36
N ALA A 255 -21.27 6.80 -4.15
CA ALA A 255 -20.25 6.88 -3.11
C ALA A 255 -20.12 5.57 -2.32
N CYS A 256 -18.92 5.31 -1.81
CA CYS A 256 -18.62 4.28 -0.82
C CYS A 256 -17.87 4.91 0.35
N GLN A 257 -18.19 4.48 1.58
CA GLN A 257 -17.51 4.91 2.78
C GLN A 257 -17.34 3.75 3.75
N LEU A 258 -16.15 3.63 4.32
CA LEU A 258 -15.85 2.74 5.44
C LEU A 258 -15.29 3.57 6.59
N VAL A 259 -15.86 3.43 7.78
CA VAL A 259 -15.33 4.01 9.03
C VAL A 259 -14.96 2.88 9.97
N HIS A 260 -13.67 2.77 10.27
CA HIS A 260 -13.13 1.83 11.23
C HIS A 260 -12.60 2.59 12.46
N GLY A 261 -12.82 2.06 13.64
CA GLY A 261 -12.54 2.72 14.91
C GLY A 261 -13.77 3.41 15.53
N THR A 262 -13.64 3.70 16.83
CA THR A 262 -14.69 4.29 17.67
C THR A 262 -14.15 5.32 18.66
N THR A 263 -12.83 5.50 18.70
CA THR A 263 -12.14 6.35 19.67
C THR A 263 -11.31 7.34 18.88
N ALA A 264 -11.40 8.63 19.20
CA ALA A 264 -10.56 9.66 18.58
C ALA A 264 -9.07 9.29 18.69
N GLY A 265 -8.30 9.65 17.68
CA GLY A 265 -6.94 9.21 17.39
C GLY A 265 -6.83 7.81 16.77
N ASN A 266 -7.93 7.06 16.68
CA ASN A 266 -7.96 5.68 16.19
C ASN A 266 -9.10 5.41 15.20
N ILE A 267 -9.80 6.46 14.73
CA ILE A 267 -10.78 6.35 13.66
C ILE A 267 -10.06 6.53 12.33
N ILE A 268 -10.30 5.60 11.41
CA ILE A 268 -9.80 5.61 10.04
C ILE A 268 -11.00 5.56 9.11
N GLU A 269 -11.08 6.52 8.21
CA GLU A 269 -12.12 6.61 7.21
C GLU A 269 -11.52 6.43 5.82
N LEU A 270 -12.14 5.58 5.03
CA LEU A 270 -11.90 5.48 3.60
C LEU A 270 -13.11 6.07 2.90
N ASN A 271 -12.92 7.23 2.28
CA ASN A 271 -13.96 7.98 1.59
C ASN A 271 -13.74 7.86 0.08
N LEU A 272 -14.64 7.18 -0.62
CA LEU A 272 -14.61 6.98 -2.06
C LEU A 272 -15.83 7.72 -2.64
N PRO A 273 -15.69 8.98 -3.07
CA PRO A 273 -16.85 9.81 -3.43
C PRO A 273 -17.60 9.28 -4.66
N GLN A 274 -16.88 8.62 -5.58
CA GLN A 274 -17.46 8.08 -6.78
C GLN A 274 -16.80 6.74 -7.15
N ILE A 275 -17.60 5.68 -7.16
CA ILE A 275 -17.22 4.35 -7.62
C ILE A 275 -18.16 3.90 -8.73
N GLN A 276 -17.67 3.04 -9.62
CA GLN A 276 -18.45 2.37 -10.64
C GLN A 276 -18.39 0.86 -10.43
N CYS A 277 -19.54 0.23 -10.31
CA CYS A 277 -19.63 -1.20 -10.05
C CYS A 277 -19.48 -2.04 -11.34
N GLY A 278 -18.68 -3.11 -11.26
CA GLY A 278 -18.54 -4.11 -12.32
C GLY A 278 -19.46 -5.32 -12.13
N PRO A 279 -19.47 -6.26 -13.10
CA PRO A 279 -20.22 -7.50 -13.00
C PRO A 279 -19.85 -8.28 -11.73
N PHE A 280 -20.85 -8.64 -10.93
CA PHE A 280 -20.67 -9.31 -9.66
C PHE A 280 -20.91 -10.82 -9.76
N THR A 281 -20.33 -11.57 -8.83
CA THR A 281 -20.55 -13.01 -8.67
C THR A 281 -21.28 -13.28 -7.36
N LEU A 282 -22.01 -14.40 -7.31
CA LEU A 282 -22.65 -14.88 -6.09
C LEU A 282 -21.80 -15.96 -5.43
N GLN A 283 -21.76 -15.91 -4.10
CA GLN A 283 -21.03 -16.84 -3.25
C GLN A 283 -21.93 -17.29 -2.10
N ASP A 284 -21.70 -18.48 -1.57
CA ASP A 284 -22.34 -18.96 -0.36
C ASP A 284 -21.43 -18.70 0.84
N ASP A 285 -21.97 -18.09 1.89
CA ASP A 285 -21.34 -18.04 3.21
C ASP A 285 -22.34 -18.51 4.25
N GLN A 286 -22.15 -19.72 4.75
CA GLN A 286 -23.02 -20.36 5.76
C GLN A 286 -24.50 -20.43 5.33
N GLY A 287 -24.77 -20.66 4.03
CA GLY A 287 -26.13 -20.69 3.51
C GLY A 287 -26.74 -19.32 3.22
N VAL A 288 -25.99 -18.23 3.38
CA VAL A 288 -26.40 -16.87 3.01
C VAL A 288 -25.77 -16.50 1.67
N ALA A 289 -26.58 -15.97 0.76
CA ALA A 289 -26.11 -15.50 -0.53
C ALA A 289 -25.33 -14.19 -0.38
N MET A 290 -24.04 -14.25 -0.66
CA MET A 290 -23.13 -13.11 -0.72
C MET A 290 -22.92 -12.69 -2.17
N MET A 291 -22.69 -11.41 -2.38
CA MET A 291 -22.30 -10.82 -3.65
C MET A 291 -20.86 -10.33 -3.53
N SER A 292 -19.99 -10.80 -4.42
CA SER A 292 -18.64 -10.26 -4.62
C SER A 292 -18.66 -9.33 -5.83
N MET A 293 -18.50 -8.03 -5.58
CA MET A 293 -18.60 -6.98 -6.58
C MET A 293 -17.25 -6.26 -6.73
N PRO A 294 -16.58 -6.38 -7.89
CA PRO A 294 -15.49 -5.49 -8.23
C PRO A 294 -16.03 -4.09 -8.54
N PHE A 295 -15.23 -3.06 -8.26
CA PHE A 295 -15.56 -1.68 -8.60
C PHE A 295 -14.31 -0.88 -8.96
N ASP A 296 -14.48 0.14 -9.80
CA ASP A 296 -13.44 1.10 -10.15
C ASP A 296 -13.67 2.39 -9.34
N LEU A 297 -12.59 3.02 -8.89
CA LEU A 297 -12.67 4.31 -8.22
C LEU A 297 -12.50 5.40 -9.27
N LEU A 298 -13.42 6.37 -9.29
CA LEU A 298 -13.46 7.41 -10.30
C LEU A 298 -13.24 8.79 -9.68
N PRO A 299 -12.52 9.69 -10.35
CA PRO A 299 -12.41 11.08 -9.91
C PRO A 299 -13.74 11.79 -10.12
N LEU A 300 -14.08 12.70 -9.21
CA LEU A 300 -15.20 13.62 -9.31
C LEU A 300 -14.71 15.03 -9.64
N LEU A 301 -13.73 15.54 -8.88
CA LEU A 301 -13.14 16.88 -9.02
C LEU A 301 -11.60 16.83 -8.99
N GLY A 302 -10.99 15.99 -9.82
CA GLY A 302 -9.54 15.87 -9.92
C GLY A 302 -9.00 14.71 -9.10
N ASP A 303 -7.96 14.93 -8.31
CA ASP A 303 -7.32 13.91 -7.48
C ASP A 303 -8.14 13.61 -6.21
N ASP A 304 -9.34 13.06 -6.35
CA ASP A 304 -10.28 12.82 -5.24
C ASP A 304 -10.91 11.41 -5.23
N GLU A 305 -10.30 10.44 -5.91
CA GLU A 305 -10.86 9.08 -6.05
C GLU A 305 -10.92 8.32 -4.72
N LEU A 306 -9.98 8.58 -3.81
CA LEU A 306 -9.91 8.01 -2.47
C LEU A 306 -9.32 9.02 -1.49
N ARG A 307 -10.07 9.38 -0.46
CA ARG A 307 -9.56 10.17 0.66
C ARG A 307 -9.50 9.33 1.92
N ILE A 308 -8.36 9.37 2.61
CA ILE A 308 -8.17 8.70 3.90
C ILE A 308 -8.18 9.76 5.00
N VAL A 309 -8.93 9.53 6.07
CA VAL A 309 -8.98 10.44 7.23
C VAL A 309 -8.67 9.66 8.49
N VAL A 310 -7.75 10.17 9.31
CA VAL A 310 -7.39 9.61 10.61
C VAL A 310 -7.76 10.63 11.68
N ARG A 311 -8.64 10.26 12.62
CA ARG A 311 -9.13 11.18 13.66
C ARG A 311 -9.44 10.51 14.98
#